data_AF-A0A7C1KY68-F1
#
_entry.id   AF-A0A7C1KY68-F1
#
_cell.length_a   1.000
_cell.length_b   1.000
_cell.length_c   1.000
_cell.angle_alpha   90.00
_cell.angle_beta   90.00
_cell.angle_gamma   90.00
#
_symmetry.space_group_name_H-M   'P 1'
#
loop_
_entity.id
_entity.type
_entity.pdbx_description
1 polymer ?
#
loop_
_entity_poly.entity_id
_entity_poly.type
_entity_poly.pdbx_seq_one_letter_code
_entity_poly.pdbx_strand_id
1 'polypeptide(L)'
;METLPKIFTSQAPTKSQINEGVQKVIGLVNDGEVCPIQVATSLKALETAIKAIKDGIYEAIENEAAKEPEKTFERNGHSYNVRNSSRYDYSDCGDPVLTKLTEKVDITTEERKDRETLLKALKKPLNVVDDDTGEIVEVYPPAKLSKTVVAITLAR
;
A
#
# COMPACT_ATOMS: atom_id res chain seq x y z
N MET A 1 33.26 -16.08 13.84
CA MET A 1 31.82 -16.21 13.53
C MET A 1 31.07 -15.47 14.62
N GLU A 2 30.99 -14.15 14.48
CA GLU A 2 30.45 -13.26 15.50
C GLU A 2 29.04 -12.86 15.07
N THR A 3 28.09 -13.47 15.78
CA THR A 3 26.79 -12.92 16.21
C THR A 3 26.13 -11.88 15.30
N LEU A 4 25.00 -12.29 14.73
CA LEU A 4 23.85 -11.48 14.28
C LEU A 4 23.95 -9.98 14.65
N PRO A 5 23.91 -9.06 13.68
CA PRO A 5 24.19 -7.66 13.90
C PRO A 5 23.20 -7.07 14.92
N LYS A 6 23.77 -6.31 15.87
CA LYS A 6 23.16 -5.54 16.98
C LYS A 6 22.15 -4.46 16.55
N ILE A 7 21.46 -4.64 15.41
CA ILE A 7 20.50 -3.69 14.83
C ILE A 7 19.13 -3.79 15.53
N PHE A 8 18.86 -4.92 16.19
CA PHE A 8 17.71 -5.03 17.09
C PHE A 8 18.19 -4.74 18.51
N THR A 9 18.04 -3.48 18.94
CA THR A 9 18.15 -3.12 20.36
C THR A 9 17.30 -4.08 21.19
N SER A 10 17.68 -4.34 22.45
CA SER A 10 16.96 -5.26 23.35
C SER A 10 15.48 -4.91 23.55
N GLN A 11 15.09 -3.68 23.20
CA GLN A 11 13.72 -3.20 23.20
C GLN A 11 13.39 -2.48 21.88
N ALA A 12 12.23 -2.80 21.30
CA ALA A 12 11.70 -2.14 20.12
C ALA A 12 11.21 -0.72 20.46
N PRO A 13 11.40 0.28 19.57
CA PRO A 13 11.06 1.67 19.85
C PRO A 13 9.55 1.88 19.99
N THR A 14 9.17 2.84 20.82
CA THR A 14 7.78 3.29 20.97
C THR A 14 7.33 4.17 19.79
N LYS A 15 6.03 4.41 19.66
CA LYS A 15 5.48 5.34 18.66
C LYS A 15 6.09 6.74 18.74
N SER A 16 6.37 7.24 19.95
CA SER A 16 7.02 8.56 20.13
C SER A 16 8.43 8.57 19.56
N GLN A 17 9.24 7.56 19.91
CA GLN A 17 10.62 7.44 19.43
C GLN A 17 10.69 7.29 17.90
N ILE A 18 9.74 6.57 17.31
CA ILE A 18 9.61 6.48 15.84
C ILE A 18 9.33 7.86 15.25
N ASN A 19 8.37 8.60 15.81
CA ASN A 19 8.01 9.93 15.33
C ASN A 19 9.18 10.93 15.46
N GLU A 20 9.89 10.92 16.59
CA GLU A 20 11.09 11.73 16.80
C GLU A 20 12.17 11.44 15.75
N GLY A 21 12.43 10.16 15.47
CA GLY A 21 13.35 9.75 14.41
C GLY A 21 12.93 10.23 13.02
N VAL A 22 11.63 10.11 12.70
CA VAL A 22 11.06 10.60 11.43
C VAL A 22 11.25 12.11 11.29
N GLN A 23 10.87 12.89 12.31
CA GLN A 23 11.01 14.34 12.26
C GLN A 23 12.48 14.77 12.13
N LYS A 24 13.40 14.07 12.81
CA LYS A 24 14.83 14.33 12.68
C LYS A 24 15.34 14.12 11.26
N VAL A 25 14.99 13.00 10.62
CA VAL A 25 15.43 12.72 9.23
C VAL A 25 14.81 13.74 8.25
N ILE A 26 13.54 14.09 8.43
CA ILE A 26 12.87 15.12 7.63
C ILE A 26 13.58 16.48 7.79
N GLY A 27 13.92 16.86 9.03
CA GLY A 27 14.66 18.08 9.34
C GLY A 27 15.99 18.13 8.60
N LEU A 28 16.83 17.09 8.74
CA LEU A 28 18.14 17.01 8.07
C LEU A 28 18.05 17.14 6.54
N VAL A 29 16.99 16.62 5.93
CA VAL A 29 16.75 16.74 4.48
C VAL A 29 16.31 18.16 4.12
N ASN A 30 15.40 18.76 4.89
CA ASN A 30 14.89 20.11 4.66
C ASN A 30 15.96 21.18 4.90
N ASP A 31 16.84 20.96 5.88
CA ASP A 31 17.96 21.83 6.24
C ASP A 31 19.14 21.69 5.24
N GLY A 32 19.06 20.73 4.31
CA GLY A 32 20.06 20.50 3.27
C GLY A 32 21.32 19.76 3.73
N GLU A 33 21.32 19.23 4.96
CA GLU A 33 22.45 18.47 5.51
C GLU A 33 22.62 17.10 4.84
N VAL A 34 21.55 16.51 4.32
CA VAL A 34 21.57 15.21 3.66
C VAL A 34 20.82 15.24 2.33
N CYS A 35 21.38 14.61 1.30
CA CYS A 35 20.77 14.57 -0.03
C CYS A 35 19.46 13.75 -0.04
N PRO A 36 18.32 14.33 -0.48
CA PRO A 36 17.03 13.62 -0.52
C PRO A 36 17.06 12.34 -1.36
N ILE A 37 17.78 12.35 -2.50
CA ILE A 37 17.87 11.20 -3.40
C ILE A 37 18.58 10.03 -2.71
N GLN A 38 19.70 10.29 -2.02
CA GLN A 38 20.46 9.27 -1.31
C GLN A 38 19.65 8.66 -0.15
N VAL A 39 18.93 9.50 0.59
CA VAL A 39 18.03 9.04 1.66
C VAL A 39 16.93 8.16 1.08
N ALA A 40 16.26 8.60 0.01
CA ALA A 40 15.19 7.85 -0.63
C ALA A 40 15.67 6.49 -1.18
N THR A 41 16.86 6.42 -1.79
CA THR A 41 17.45 5.16 -2.24
C THR A 41 17.76 4.22 -1.07
N SER A 42 18.35 4.74 0.01
CA SER A 42 18.65 3.96 1.21
C SER A 42 17.37 3.40 1.87
N LEU A 43 16.33 4.22 2.00
CA LEU A 43 15.04 3.78 2.53
C LEU A 43 14.42 2.70 1.64
N LYS A 44 14.49 2.84 0.32
CA LYS A 44 13.98 1.81 -0.61
C LYS A 44 14.69 0.47 -0.44
N ALA A 45 16.01 0.48 -0.22
CA ALA A 45 16.78 -0.72 0.06
C ALA A 45 16.38 -1.34 1.41
N LEU A 46 16.22 -0.53 2.45
CA LEU A 46 15.79 -0.98 3.77
C LEU A 46 14.37 -1.57 3.74
N GLU A 47 13.41 -0.93 3.08
CA GLU A 47 12.06 -1.46 2.89
C GLU A 47 12.09 -2.85 2.24
N THR A 48 12.91 -3.00 1.20
CA THR A 48 13.07 -4.27 0.48
C THR A 48 13.64 -5.35 1.39
N ALA A 49 14.70 -5.03 2.15
CA ALA A 49 15.33 -5.96 3.08
C ALA A 49 14.40 -6.34 4.24
N ILE A 50 13.74 -5.36 4.87
CA ILE A 50 12.79 -5.57 5.99
C ILE A 50 11.64 -6.47 5.54
N LYS A 51 11.10 -6.26 4.33
CA LYS A 51 10.08 -7.13 3.77
C LYS A 51 10.56 -8.57 3.64
N ALA A 52 11.71 -8.78 2.99
CA ALA A 52 12.27 -10.12 2.80
C ALA A 52 12.57 -10.83 4.13
N ILE A 53 13.10 -10.10 5.12
CA ILE A 53 13.33 -10.65 6.46
C ILE A 53 12.01 -11.05 7.10
N LYS A 54 11.01 -10.16 7.10
CA LYS A 54 9.70 -10.41 7.72
C LYS A 54 9.02 -11.63 7.10
N ASP A 55 9.06 -11.75 5.77
CA ASP A 55 8.51 -12.90 5.05
C ASP A 55 9.28 -14.19 5.41
N GLY A 56 10.60 -14.10 5.59
CA GLY A 56 11.45 -15.25 5.95
C GLY A 56 11.38 -15.70 7.42
N ILE A 57 10.90 -14.87 8.35
CA ILE A 57 10.79 -15.21 9.78
C ILE A 57 9.35 -15.38 10.27
N TYR A 58 8.36 -15.31 9.37
CA TYR A 58 6.95 -15.28 9.74
C TYR A 58 6.55 -16.51 10.58
N GLU A 59 6.93 -17.71 10.15
CA GLU A 59 6.67 -18.95 10.88
C GLU A 59 7.35 -18.96 12.27
N ALA A 60 8.56 -18.41 12.39
CA ALA A 60 9.26 -18.30 13.66
C ALA A 60 8.54 -17.35 14.64
N ILE A 61 7.93 -16.27 14.13
CA ILE A 61 7.10 -15.35 14.92
C ILE A 61 5.85 -16.08 15.42
N GLU A 62 5.17 -16.85 14.56
CA GLU A 62 3.99 -17.62 14.94
C GLU A 62 4.31 -18.67 16.01
N ASN A 63 5.39 -19.43 15.82
CA ASN A 63 5.85 -20.44 16.78
C ASN A 63 6.22 -19.83 18.14
N GLU A 64 6.82 -18.64 18.17
CA GLU A 64 7.11 -17.92 19.41
C GLU A 64 5.83 -17.43 20.09
N ALA A 65 4.91 -16.83 19.33
CA ALA A 65 3.63 -16.34 19.87
C ALA A 65 2.72 -17.47 20.38
N ALA A 66 2.81 -18.67 19.80
CA ALA A 66 2.07 -19.85 20.24
C ALA A 66 2.50 -20.37 21.64
N LYS A 67 3.63 -19.90 22.18
CA LYS A 67 4.07 -20.22 23.55
C LYS A 67 3.33 -19.42 24.61
N GLU A 68 2.73 -18.30 24.23
CA GLU A 68 1.98 -17.45 25.14
C GLU A 68 0.62 -18.10 25.47
N PRO A 69 0.18 -18.05 26.74
CA PRO A 69 -1.06 -18.73 27.15
C PRO A 69 -2.32 -18.07 26.57
N GLU A 70 -2.24 -16.78 26.25
CA GLU A 70 -3.34 -15.99 25.70
C GLU A 70 -3.04 -15.53 24.28
N LYS A 71 -4.08 -15.44 23.45
CA LYS A 71 -3.96 -14.89 22.08
C LYS A 71 -3.61 -13.41 22.07
N THR A 72 -3.89 -12.69 23.15
CA THR A 72 -3.50 -11.29 23.31
C THR A 72 -2.53 -11.21 24.47
N PHE A 73 -1.35 -10.64 24.24
CA PHE A 73 -0.33 -10.52 25.28
C PHE A 73 0.48 -9.24 25.08
N GLU A 74 1.12 -8.77 26.14
CA GLU A 74 2.03 -7.63 26.09
C GLU A 74 3.47 -8.08 26.34
N ARG A 75 4.39 -7.59 25.52
CA ARG A 75 5.83 -7.85 25.69
C ARG A 75 6.61 -6.59 25.36
N ASN A 76 7.46 -6.15 26.28
CA ASN A 76 8.32 -4.98 26.14
C ASN A 76 7.57 -3.66 25.84
N GLY A 77 6.34 -3.51 26.36
CA GLY A 77 5.50 -2.32 26.13
C GLY A 77 4.76 -2.32 24.79
N HIS A 78 4.73 -3.46 24.10
CA HIS A 78 4.01 -3.66 22.84
C HIS A 78 2.93 -4.71 23.01
N SER A 79 1.76 -4.48 22.41
CA SER A 79 0.64 -5.42 22.40
C SER A 79 0.69 -6.31 21.16
N TYR A 80 0.53 -7.61 21.37
CA TYR A 80 0.49 -8.65 20.35
C TYR A 80 -0.89 -9.29 20.36
N ASN A 81 -1.41 -9.62 19.17
CA ASN A 81 -2.70 -10.27 19.03
C ASN A 81 -2.63 -11.33 17.94
N VAL A 82 -2.61 -12.60 18.33
CA VAL A 82 -2.60 -13.77 17.46
C VAL A 82 -4.00 -13.96 16.89
N ARG A 83 -4.15 -13.71 15.59
CA ARG A 83 -5.41 -13.88 14.85
C ARG A 83 -5.22 -14.82 13.68
N ASN A 84 -6.18 -15.71 13.49
CA ASN A 84 -6.27 -16.47 12.26
C ASN A 84 -6.99 -15.61 11.23
N SER A 85 -6.34 -15.34 10.10
CA SER A 85 -6.99 -14.72 8.94
C SER A 85 -7.42 -15.83 7.99
N SER A 86 -8.71 -15.88 7.67
CA SER A 86 -9.22 -16.73 6.60
C SER A 86 -9.37 -15.89 5.33
N ARG A 87 -8.67 -16.30 4.27
CA ARG A 87 -8.94 -15.83 2.90
C ARG A 87 -9.71 -16.94 2.20
N TYR A 88 -10.90 -16.63 1.71
CA TYR A 88 -11.64 -17.53 0.84
C TYR A 88 -11.19 -17.27 -0.61
N ASP A 89 -10.77 -18.33 -1.30
CA ASP A 89 -10.54 -18.28 -2.74
C ASP A 89 -11.80 -18.73 -3.45
N TYR A 90 -12.37 -17.86 -4.27
CA TYR A 90 -13.61 -18.13 -5.00
C TYR A 90 -13.36 -18.50 -6.46
N SER A 91 -12.09 -18.60 -6.88
CA SER A 91 -11.72 -18.82 -8.29
C SER A 91 -12.25 -20.14 -8.85
N ASP A 92 -12.32 -21.18 -8.01
CA ASP A 92 -12.71 -22.55 -8.40
C ASP A 92 -14.05 -23.00 -7.80
N CYS A 93 -14.91 -22.07 -7.36
CA CYS A 93 -16.20 -22.42 -6.77
C CYS A 93 -17.22 -22.98 -7.79
N GLY A 94 -16.94 -22.89 -9.09
CA GLY A 94 -17.85 -23.37 -10.15
C GLY A 94 -19.21 -22.68 -10.16
N ASP A 95 -19.31 -21.49 -9.55
CA ASP A 95 -20.57 -20.76 -9.40
C ASP A 95 -20.87 -19.98 -10.70
N PRO A 96 -21.93 -20.34 -11.44
CA PRO A 96 -22.26 -19.69 -12.70
C PRO A 96 -22.83 -18.27 -12.50
N VAL A 97 -23.37 -17.94 -11.33
CA VAL A 97 -23.83 -16.59 -10.99
C VAL A 97 -22.64 -15.69 -10.75
N LEU A 98 -21.67 -16.14 -9.95
CA LEU A 98 -20.45 -15.40 -9.67
C LEU A 98 -19.64 -15.14 -10.95
N THR A 99 -19.56 -16.14 -11.83
CA THR A 99 -18.90 -16.02 -13.15
C THR A 99 -19.55 -14.89 -13.96
N LYS A 100 -20.88 -14.92 -14.11
CA LYS A 100 -21.63 -13.88 -14.84
C LYS A 100 -21.51 -12.50 -14.21
N LEU A 101 -21.48 -12.41 -12.89
CA LEU A 101 -21.29 -11.13 -12.19
C LEU A 101 -19.88 -10.57 -12.42
N THR A 102 -18.86 -11.44 -12.40
CA THR A 102 -17.48 -11.05 -12.67
C THR A 102 -17.34 -10.52 -14.10
N GLU A 103 -17.88 -11.24 -15.09
CA GLU A 103 -17.91 -10.80 -16.48
C GLU A 103 -18.58 -9.43 -16.64
N LYS A 104 -19.73 -9.21 -15.98
CA LYS A 104 -20.41 -7.91 -16.00
C LYS A 104 -19.56 -6.80 -15.37
N VAL A 105 -18.90 -7.08 -14.25
CA VAL A 105 -18.01 -6.12 -13.57
C VAL A 105 -16.85 -5.75 -14.49
N ASP A 106 -16.26 -6.72 -15.18
CA ASP A 106 -15.15 -6.49 -16.10
C ASP A 106 -15.59 -5.62 -17.28
N ILE A 107 -16.72 -5.96 -17.92
CA ILE A 107 -17.30 -5.16 -19.01
C ILE A 107 -17.58 -3.73 -18.55
N THR A 108 -18.31 -3.57 -17.44
CA THR A 108 -18.66 -2.25 -16.89
C THR A 108 -17.41 -1.46 -16.51
N THR A 109 -16.36 -2.14 -16.05
CA THR A 109 -15.09 -1.51 -15.70
C THR A 109 -14.36 -0.99 -16.94
N GLU A 110 -14.37 -1.74 -18.04
CA GLU A 110 -13.81 -1.28 -19.32
C GLU A 110 -14.64 -0.13 -19.91
N GLU A 111 -15.98 -0.23 -19.94
CA GLU A 111 -16.86 0.86 -20.38
C GLU A 111 -16.63 2.15 -19.57
N ARG A 112 -16.45 2.03 -18.25
CA ARG A 112 -16.09 3.17 -17.39
C ARG A 112 -14.74 3.76 -17.78
N LYS A 113 -13.71 2.93 -18.01
CA LYS A 113 -12.37 3.40 -18.42
C LYS A 113 -12.41 4.11 -19.78
N ASP A 114 -13.17 3.58 -20.73
CA ASP A 114 -13.37 4.21 -22.04
C ASP A 114 -14.07 5.57 -21.88
N ARG A 115 -15.10 5.64 -21.04
CA ARG A 115 -15.77 6.90 -20.71
C ARG A 115 -14.83 7.90 -20.05
N GLU A 116 -14.02 7.48 -19.08
CA GLU A 116 -12.99 8.32 -18.46
C GLU A 116 -11.95 8.82 -19.46
N THR A 117 -11.57 7.99 -20.43
CA THR A 117 -10.63 8.34 -21.51
C THR A 117 -11.23 9.39 -22.44
N LEU A 118 -12.49 9.25 -22.80
CA LEU A 118 -13.25 10.25 -23.55
C LEU A 118 -13.29 11.59 -22.77
N LEU A 119 -13.64 11.55 -21.48
CA LEU A 119 -13.68 12.75 -20.64
C LEU A 119 -12.32 13.45 -20.58
N LYS A 120 -11.22 12.71 -20.43
CA LYS A 120 -9.85 13.24 -20.45
C LYS A 120 -9.48 13.95 -21.76
N ALA A 121 -10.11 13.58 -22.88
CA ALA A 121 -9.86 14.19 -24.19
C ALA A 121 -10.64 15.50 -24.42
N LEU A 122 -11.67 15.79 -23.60
CA LEU A 122 -12.45 17.02 -23.70
C LEU A 122 -11.61 18.25 -23.38
N LYS A 123 -11.68 19.27 -24.24
CA LYS A 123 -11.01 20.57 -24.04
C LYS A 123 -11.94 21.66 -23.49
N LYS A 124 -13.25 21.47 -23.63
CA LYS A 124 -14.32 22.40 -23.22
C LYS A 124 -15.56 21.58 -22.84
N PRO A 125 -16.50 22.15 -22.07
CA PRO A 125 -17.77 21.50 -21.79
C PRO A 125 -18.51 21.13 -23.07
N LEU A 126 -19.19 19.99 -23.05
CA LEU A 126 -19.95 19.45 -24.17
C LEU A 126 -21.36 19.12 -23.69
N ASN A 127 -22.38 19.63 -24.37
CA ASN A 127 -23.76 19.22 -24.14
C ASN A 127 -23.97 17.84 -24.77
N VAL A 128 -24.33 16.87 -23.93
CA VAL A 128 -24.62 15.49 -24.32
C VAL A 128 -26.07 15.20 -23.96
N VAL A 129 -26.81 14.54 -24.84
CA VAL A 129 -28.13 14.03 -24.51
C VAL A 129 -27.95 12.73 -23.73
N ASP A 130 -28.56 12.64 -22.56
CA ASP A 130 -28.64 11.42 -21.78
C ASP A 130 -29.68 10.49 -22.41
N ASP A 131 -29.26 9.33 -22.90
CA ASP A 131 -30.12 8.43 -23.66
C ASP A 131 -31.23 7.78 -22.81
N ASP A 132 -31.08 7.74 -21.48
CA ASP A 132 -32.06 7.13 -20.56
C ASP A 132 -33.16 8.12 -20.15
N THR A 133 -32.80 9.40 -19.97
CA THR A 133 -33.71 10.45 -19.48
C THR A 133 -34.18 11.42 -20.57
N GLY A 134 -33.46 11.48 -21.69
CA GLY A 134 -33.68 12.45 -22.77
C GLY A 134 -33.26 13.88 -22.42
N GLU A 135 -32.63 14.10 -21.27
CA GLU A 135 -32.19 15.42 -20.82
C GLU A 135 -30.86 15.81 -21.47
N ILE A 136 -30.68 17.11 -21.73
CA ILE A 136 -29.40 17.65 -22.20
C ILE A 136 -28.56 17.95 -20.96
N VAL A 137 -27.47 17.21 -20.78
CA VAL A 137 -26.51 17.37 -19.70
C VAL A 137 -25.24 18.02 -20.21
N GLU A 138 -24.78 19.05 -19.53
CA GLU A 138 -23.49 19.66 -19.81
C GLU A 138 -22.36 18.87 -19.13
N VAL A 139 -21.54 18.20 -19.93
CA VAL A 139 -20.43 17.35 -19.47
C VAL A 139 -19.13 18.14 -19.49
N TYR A 140 -18.46 18.22 -18.34
CA TYR A 140 -17.25 19.00 -18.14
C TYR A 140 -15.98 18.15 -18.27
N PRO A 141 -14.86 18.71 -18.77
CA PRO A 141 -13.57 18.03 -18.73
C PRO A 141 -13.09 17.81 -17.28
N PRO A 142 -12.35 16.74 -16.99
CA PRO A 142 -11.85 16.46 -15.65
C PRO A 142 -10.70 17.40 -15.27
N ALA A 143 -10.61 17.74 -13.99
CA ALA A 143 -9.47 18.49 -13.46
C ALA A 143 -8.20 17.63 -13.48
N LYS A 144 -7.15 18.10 -14.17
CA LYS A 144 -5.85 17.42 -14.18
C LYS A 144 -5.10 17.68 -12.88
N LEU A 145 -4.97 16.64 -12.04
CA LEU A 145 -4.11 16.65 -10.86
C LEU A 145 -2.77 15.97 -11.20
N SER A 146 -1.74 16.76 -11.52
CA SER A 146 -0.40 16.22 -11.76
C SER A 146 0.47 16.33 -10.50
N LYS A 147 1.07 15.21 -10.09
CA LYS A 147 2.16 15.16 -9.11
C LYS A 147 3.39 14.57 -9.79
N THR A 148 4.55 15.21 -9.64
CA THR A 148 5.82 14.63 -10.08
C THR A 148 6.20 13.51 -9.13
N VAL A 149 6.45 12.31 -9.65
CA VAL A 149 6.85 11.13 -8.87
C VAL A 149 8.24 10.69 -9.32
N VAL A 150 9.13 10.40 -8.37
CA VAL A 150 10.45 9.83 -8.64
C VAL A 150 10.37 8.32 -8.42
N ALA A 151 10.53 7.54 -9.49
CA ALA A 151 10.62 6.09 -9.41
C ALA A 151 12.07 5.66 -9.09
N ILE A 152 12.26 4.84 -8.06
CA ILE A 152 13.57 4.33 -7.64
C ILE A 152 13.64 2.83 -7.95
N THR A 153 14.61 2.44 -8.76
CA THR A 153 14.97 1.05 -9.03
C THR A 153 16.34 0.78 -8.43
N LEU A 154 16.44 -0.24 -7.57
CA LEU A 154 17.71 -0.64 -6.98
C LEU A 154 18.59 -1.34 -8.02
N ALA A 155 19.91 -1.14 -7.94
CA ALA A 155 20.85 -1.85 -8.80
C ALA A 155 20.78 -3.37 -8.59
N ARG A 156 21.17 -4.13 -9.61
CA ARG A 156 21.16 -5.60 -9.62
C ARG A 156 22.31 -6.19 -8.83
#